data_AF-A0A840I210-F1
#
_entry.id   AF-A0A840I210-F1
#
_cell.length_a   1.000
_cell.length_b   1.000
_cell.length_c   1.000
_cell.angle_alpha   90.00
_cell.angle_beta   90.00
_cell.angle_gamma   90.00
#
_symmetry.space_group_name_H-M   'P 1'
#
loop_
_entity.id
_entity.type
_entity.pdbx_description
1 polymer ?
#
loop_
_entity_poly.entity_id
_entity_poly.type
_entity_poly.pdbx_seq_one_letter_code
_entity_poly.pdbx_strand_id
1 'polypeptide(L)'
;MKKILIAGLAGTSALAIGAGASAATIFSATIEVAQSGTPSEGYTNQFGQGSLAVVEDEDGLYSLSMSVDFTGDLDFSGIVDSGQIDVVEGTDAGTGGEVVTGFHIHDGDRGESGPVVFSLFDTALGLGTSDTDADTTIDFGDGDGTITVSSTWDLSEGNGGATLNDFLGELLAANEGEDIGLYFNLHTVAAPMGLIRGQVVAENSLNPVPLPGAALFFAPALAGGALLRRRRKQA
;
A
#
# COMPACT_ATOMS: atom_id res chain seq x y z
N MET A 1 -68.30 -10.99 -19.36
CA MET A 1 -67.75 -10.62 -18.03
C MET A 1 -66.34 -11.16 -17.91
N LYS A 2 -65.33 -10.29 -17.83
CA LYS A 2 -64.10 -10.49 -17.04
C LYS A 2 -63.26 -9.21 -17.16
N LYS A 3 -63.28 -8.44 -16.06
CA LYS A 3 -62.37 -7.33 -15.81
C LYS A 3 -60.98 -7.93 -15.57
N ILE A 4 -59.95 -7.40 -16.23
CA ILE A 4 -58.57 -7.68 -15.83
C ILE A 4 -58.04 -6.39 -15.21
N LEU A 5 -57.76 -6.48 -13.91
CA LEU A 5 -57.10 -5.49 -13.09
C LEU A 5 -55.66 -5.31 -13.60
N ILE A 6 -55.26 -4.06 -13.87
CA ILE A 6 -53.86 -3.68 -14.02
C ILE A 6 -53.37 -3.33 -12.61
N ALA A 7 -52.55 -4.19 -12.03
CA ALA A 7 -51.86 -3.91 -10.77
C ALA A 7 -50.57 -3.14 -11.09
N GLY A 8 -50.45 -1.94 -10.53
CA GLY A 8 -49.25 -1.10 -10.59
C GLY A 8 -48.10 -1.74 -9.82
N LEU A 9 -46.95 -1.86 -10.48
CA LEU A 9 -45.69 -2.23 -9.85
C LEU A 9 -45.01 -0.93 -9.40
N ALA A 10 -45.00 -0.69 -8.09
CA ALA A 10 -44.23 0.39 -7.50
C ALA A 10 -42.74 0.09 -7.67
N GLY A 11 -42.05 0.88 -8.47
CA GLY A 11 -40.60 0.84 -8.59
C GLY A 11 -39.96 1.49 -7.37
N THR A 12 -39.45 0.70 -6.44
CA THR A 12 -38.45 1.17 -5.48
C THR A 12 -37.14 1.39 -6.23
N SER A 13 -36.85 2.67 -6.49
CA SER A 13 -35.52 3.09 -6.93
C SER A 13 -34.59 3.00 -5.72
N ALA A 14 -33.73 1.98 -5.70
CA ALA A 14 -32.60 1.97 -4.78
C ALA A 14 -31.59 2.99 -5.31
N LEU A 15 -31.48 4.11 -4.60
CA LEU A 15 -30.42 5.08 -4.77
C LEU A 15 -29.10 4.39 -4.39
N ALA A 16 -28.31 4.02 -5.39
CA ALA A 16 -26.93 3.63 -5.16
C ALA A 16 -26.19 4.90 -4.70
N ILE A 17 -25.88 4.97 -3.41
CA ILE A 17 -24.87 5.91 -2.91
C ILE A 17 -23.57 5.41 -3.51
N GLY A 18 -23.10 6.09 -4.56
CA GLY A 18 -21.77 5.85 -5.09
C GLY A 18 -20.77 6.21 -4.00
N ALA A 19 -19.98 5.24 -3.54
CA ALA A 19 -18.70 5.55 -2.92
C ALA A 19 -17.92 6.36 -3.96
N GLY A 20 -17.63 7.62 -3.66
CA GLY A 20 -16.77 8.43 -4.52
C GLY A 20 -15.42 7.75 -4.57
N ALA A 21 -15.02 7.26 -5.75
CA ALA A 21 -13.64 6.89 -5.95
C ALA A 21 -12.85 8.21 -5.92
N SER A 22 -11.98 8.36 -4.93
CA SER A 22 -10.96 9.40 -4.92
C SER A 22 -10.04 9.20 -6.12
N ALA A 23 -9.57 10.31 -6.71
CA ALA A 23 -8.55 10.24 -7.73
C ALA A 23 -7.22 9.90 -7.05
N ALA A 24 -6.57 8.82 -7.49
CA ALA A 24 -5.24 8.44 -7.04
C ALA A 24 -4.23 8.68 -8.16
N THR A 25 -3.13 9.40 -7.87
CA THR A 25 -1.95 9.39 -8.74
C THR A 25 -1.00 8.35 -8.21
N ILE A 26 -0.56 7.41 -9.06
CA ILE A 26 0.18 6.22 -8.64
C ILE A 26 1.60 6.30 -9.15
N PHE A 27 2.54 5.80 -8.35
CA PHE A 27 3.96 5.70 -8.64
C PHE A 27 4.43 4.31 -8.26
N SER A 28 5.54 3.88 -8.84
CA SER A 28 6.22 2.66 -8.43
C SER A 28 7.71 2.84 -8.26
N ALA A 29 8.29 1.94 -7.49
CA ALA A 29 9.72 1.87 -7.25
C ALA A 29 10.13 0.41 -7.08
N THR A 30 11.27 0.03 -7.67
CA THR A 30 11.86 -1.30 -7.47
C THR A 30 13.24 -1.15 -6.85
N ILE A 31 13.40 -1.73 -5.66
CA ILE A 31 14.64 -1.82 -4.89
C ILE A 31 15.32 -3.15 -5.27
N GLU A 32 16.52 -3.10 -5.85
CA GLU A 32 17.27 -4.31 -6.21
C GLU A 32 18.72 -4.25 -5.73
N VAL A 33 19.29 -5.40 -5.34
CA VAL A 33 20.68 -5.52 -4.89
C VAL A 33 21.71 -4.95 -5.89
N ALA A 34 21.41 -5.02 -7.20
CA ALA A 34 22.29 -4.55 -8.27
C ALA A 34 22.60 -3.05 -8.18
N GLN A 35 21.81 -2.28 -7.44
CA GLN A 35 21.95 -0.84 -7.32
C GLN A 35 22.89 -0.43 -6.18
N SER A 36 23.27 -1.32 -5.25
CA SER A 36 24.17 -1.01 -4.13
C SER A 36 25.57 -1.62 -4.28
N GLY A 37 26.60 -0.91 -3.80
CA GLY A 37 27.98 -1.39 -3.84
C GLY A 37 28.17 -2.64 -2.97
N THR A 38 28.54 -3.75 -3.62
CA THR A 38 28.89 -5.06 -3.03
C THR A 38 27.99 -5.52 -1.88
N PRO A 39 26.90 -6.28 -2.15
CA PRO A 39 26.23 -7.04 -1.11
C PRO A 39 27.22 -7.86 -0.28
N SER A 40 26.91 -8.06 1.00
CA SER A 40 27.55 -9.11 1.82
C SER A 40 27.54 -10.43 1.02
N GLU A 41 28.66 -11.16 1.00
CA GLU A 41 28.76 -12.44 0.29
C GLU A 41 27.60 -13.35 0.69
N GLY A 42 26.68 -13.64 -0.25
CA GLY A 42 25.56 -14.55 -0.04
C GLY A 42 24.16 -13.95 -0.24
N TYR A 43 24.01 -12.62 -0.26
CA TYR A 43 22.69 -11.97 -0.29
C TYR A 43 22.43 -11.28 -1.64
N THR A 44 22.17 -12.07 -2.69
CA THR A 44 21.99 -11.55 -4.07
C THR A 44 20.53 -11.45 -4.52
N ASN A 45 19.57 -11.88 -3.70
CA ASN A 45 18.16 -12.04 -4.09
C ASN A 45 17.20 -11.27 -3.18
N GLN A 46 17.60 -10.08 -2.71
CA GLN A 46 16.70 -9.19 -1.97
C GLN A 46 16.04 -8.24 -2.97
N PHE A 47 14.71 -8.24 -3.00
CA PHE A 47 13.92 -7.40 -3.88
C PHE A 47 12.87 -6.68 -3.06
N GLY A 48 12.72 -5.39 -3.30
CA GLY A 48 11.57 -4.62 -2.85
C GLY A 48 10.83 -4.09 -4.07
N GLN A 49 9.53 -4.31 -4.17
CA GLN A 49 8.71 -3.61 -5.16
C GLN A 49 7.62 -2.88 -4.41
N GLY A 50 7.49 -1.58 -4.66
CA GLY A 50 6.52 -0.78 -3.96
C GLY A 50 5.82 0.21 -4.86
N SER A 51 4.71 0.69 -4.34
CA SER A 51 3.90 1.74 -4.91
C SER A 51 3.77 2.89 -3.94
N LEU A 52 3.62 4.09 -4.48
CA LEU A 52 3.07 5.22 -3.75
C LEU A 52 1.81 5.69 -4.47
N ALA A 53 0.90 6.27 -3.71
CA ALA A 53 -0.30 6.88 -4.24
C ALA A 53 -0.58 8.21 -3.52
N VAL A 54 -0.72 9.29 -4.27
CA VAL A 54 -1.36 10.51 -3.75
C VAL A 54 -2.87 10.33 -3.85
N VAL A 55 -3.55 10.36 -2.72
CA VAL A 55 -5.00 10.15 -2.60
C VAL A 55 -5.65 11.45 -2.13
N GLU A 56 -6.69 11.91 -2.84
CA GLU A 56 -7.53 13.03 -2.41
C GLU A 56 -8.79 12.50 -1.72
N ASP A 57 -9.07 12.89 -0.48
CA ASP A 57 -10.29 12.46 0.22
C ASP A 57 -11.57 13.21 -0.25
N GLU A 58 -12.72 12.89 0.36
CA GLU A 58 -14.00 13.54 0.03
C GLU A 58 -14.03 15.05 0.36
N ASP A 59 -13.13 15.51 1.24
CA ASP A 59 -13.02 16.89 1.70
C ASP A 59 -11.95 17.69 0.91
N GLY A 60 -11.23 17.04 -0.01
CA GLY A 60 -10.17 17.64 -0.83
C GLY A 60 -8.81 17.72 -0.13
N LEU A 61 -8.60 16.94 0.93
CA LEU A 61 -7.30 16.79 1.58
C LEU A 61 -6.52 15.67 0.90
N TYR A 62 -5.20 15.84 0.83
CA TYR A 62 -4.31 14.88 0.21
C TYR A 62 -3.54 14.08 1.25
N SER A 63 -3.42 12.78 1.02
CA SER A 63 -2.48 11.91 1.72
C SER A 63 -1.58 11.17 0.71
N LEU A 64 -0.42 10.73 1.19
CA LEU A 64 0.50 9.88 0.44
C LEU A 64 0.48 8.49 1.06
N SER A 65 -0.12 7.53 0.38
CA SER A 65 -0.14 6.14 0.81
C SER A 65 0.98 5.37 0.11
N MET A 66 1.67 4.52 0.84
CA MET A 66 2.74 3.68 0.32
C MET A 66 2.50 2.23 0.72
N SER A 67 2.87 1.31 -0.17
CA SER A 67 2.95 -0.12 0.12
C SER A 67 4.14 -0.72 -0.62
N VAL A 68 5.00 -1.45 0.09
CA VAL A 68 6.21 -2.08 -0.46
C VAL A 68 6.28 -3.53 -0.02
N ASP A 69 6.36 -4.41 -1.00
CA ASP A 69 6.56 -5.84 -0.81
C ASP A 69 8.05 -6.16 -0.89
N PHE A 70 8.58 -6.70 0.19
CA PHE A 70 9.93 -7.24 0.27
C PHE A 70 9.91 -8.75 0.13
N THR A 71 10.86 -9.27 -0.63
CA THR A 71 11.13 -10.72 -0.72
C THR A 71 12.62 -10.97 -0.55
N GLY A 72 12.94 -12.17 -0.08
CA GLY A 72 14.32 -12.60 0.16
C GLY A 72 14.61 -12.80 1.65
N ASP A 73 15.89 -12.92 1.98
CA ASP A 73 16.35 -13.23 3.34
C ASP A 73 16.61 -11.92 4.11
N LEU A 74 15.52 -11.27 4.54
CA LEU A 74 15.52 -10.07 5.40
C LEU A 74 14.99 -10.44 6.78
N ASP A 75 15.57 -9.83 7.82
CA ASP A 75 15.19 -10.00 9.21
C ASP A 75 14.72 -8.64 9.78
N PHE A 76 13.43 -8.53 10.04
CA PHE A 76 12.75 -7.38 10.63
C PHE A 76 12.52 -7.55 12.14
N SER A 77 13.00 -8.65 12.76
CA SER A 77 12.75 -8.93 14.18
C SER A 77 13.24 -7.80 15.10
N GLY A 78 14.34 -7.14 14.75
CA GLY A 78 14.84 -5.98 15.48
C GLY A 78 13.88 -4.78 15.49
N ILE A 79 13.11 -4.59 14.41
CA ILE A 79 12.11 -3.52 14.32
C ILE A 79 10.88 -3.90 15.15
N VAL A 80 10.40 -5.15 15.03
CA VAL A 80 9.26 -5.65 15.81
C VAL A 80 9.53 -5.59 17.32
N ASP A 81 10.70 -6.04 17.75
CA ASP A 81 11.08 -6.06 19.16
C ASP A 81 11.25 -4.66 19.75
N SER A 82 11.53 -3.65 18.91
CA SER A 82 11.62 -2.26 19.35
C SER A 82 10.25 -1.66 19.69
N GLY A 83 9.15 -2.26 19.21
CA GLY A 83 7.78 -1.74 19.37
C GLY A 83 7.53 -0.44 18.60
N GLN A 84 8.37 -0.12 17.61
CA GLN A 84 8.27 1.09 16.80
C GLN A 84 7.13 1.03 15.78
N ILE A 85 6.69 -0.16 15.39
CA ILE A 85 5.66 -0.38 14.37
C ILE A 85 4.67 -1.46 14.81
N ASP A 86 3.41 -1.28 14.42
CA ASP A 86 2.35 -2.27 14.55
C ASP A 86 2.51 -3.42 13.54
N VAL A 87 2.50 -4.65 14.05
CA VAL A 87 2.48 -5.87 13.23
C VAL A 87 1.04 -6.26 12.97
N VAL A 88 0.65 -6.29 11.70
CA VAL A 88 -0.71 -6.57 11.26
C VAL A 88 -1.00 -8.06 11.30
N GLU A 89 -0.17 -8.88 10.64
CA GLU A 89 -0.29 -10.33 10.60
C GLU A 89 1.09 -11.03 10.52
N GLY A 90 1.09 -12.33 10.86
CA GLY A 90 2.26 -13.21 10.85
C GLY A 90 3.20 -13.09 12.08
N THR A 91 4.01 -14.13 12.30
CA THR A 91 4.96 -14.20 13.44
C THR A 91 6.41 -14.41 13.03
N ASP A 92 6.67 -14.61 11.75
CA ASP A 92 8.01 -14.88 11.25
C ASP A 92 8.61 -13.58 10.72
N ALA A 93 9.23 -12.81 11.62
CA ALA A 93 9.91 -11.57 11.24
C ALA A 93 11.21 -11.81 10.44
N GLY A 94 11.46 -13.05 10.00
CA GLY A 94 12.75 -13.51 9.52
C GLY A 94 13.73 -13.61 10.69
N THR A 95 14.46 -14.73 10.82
CA THR A 95 15.45 -14.90 11.90
C THR A 95 16.83 -15.36 11.40
N GLY A 96 17.02 -15.38 10.07
CA GLY A 96 18.23 -15.86 9.41
C GLY A 96 18.82 -14.90 8.37
N GLY A 97 18.14 -13.80 8.09
CA GLY A 97 18.45 -12.87 7.00
C GLY A 97 19.28 -11.66 7.42
N GLU A 98 19.43 -10.72 6.48
CA GLU A 98 20.04 -9.43 6.76
C GLU A 98 19.15 -8.62 7.70
N VAL A 99 19.69 -8.26 8.87
CA VAL A 99 18.96 -7.52 9.89
C VAL A 99 18.69 -6.12 9.39
N VAL A 100 17.40 -5.83 9.17
CA VAL A 100 16.88 -4.53 8.76
C VAL A 100 16.94 -3.57 9.95
N THR A 101 17.43 -2.36 9.69
CA THR A 101 17.67 -1.33 10.72
C THR A 101 16.95 -0.03 10.45
N GLY A 102 16.51 0.21 9.20
CA GLY A 102 15.74 1.39 8.85
C GLY A 102 15.17 1.33 7.43
N PHE A 103 14.07 2.03 7.19
CA PHE A 103 13.46 2.17 5.88
C PHE A 103 12.92 3.58 5.70
N HIS A 104 13.38 4.24 4.65
CA HIS A 104 13.17 5.67 4.43
C HIS A 104 12.78 5.97 2.99
N ILE A 105 12.04 7.08 2.84
CA ILE A 105 11.95 7.83 1.59
C ILE A 105 12.84 9.05 1.72
N HIS A 106 13.68 9.29 0.72
CA HIS A 106 14.55 10.46 0.63
C HIS A 106 14.18 11.34 -0.55
N ASP A 107 14.57 12.61 -0.47
CA ASP A 107 14.48 13.60 -1.55
C ASP A 107 15.79 13.69 -2.33
N GLY A 108 15.84 13.06 -3.49
CA GLY A 108 16.97 13.16 -4.40
C GLY A 108 16.71 12.53 -5.77
N ASP A 109 17.35 13.13 -6.78
CA ASP A 109 17.37 12.63 -8.14
C ASP A 109 18.04 11.26 -8.23
N ARG A 110 17.76 10.55 -9.34
CA ARG A 110 18.36 9.24 -9.61
C ARG A 110 19.89 9.29 -9.58
N GLY A 111 20.46 8.54 -8.64
CA GLY A 111 21.92 8.46 -8.44
C GLY A 111 22.48 9.53 -7.50
N GLU A 112 21.65 10.44 -7.00
CA GLU A 112 22.02 11.41 -5.98
C GLU A 112 21.57 10.93 -4.59
N SER A 113 22.20 11.46 -3.54
CA SER A 113 21.80 11.18 -2.15
C SER A 113 21.12 12.40 -1.54
N GLY A 114 19.96 12.15 -0.97
CA GLY A 114 19.06 13.14 -0.40
C GLY A 114 18.92 13.09 1.11
N PRO A 115 18.35 14.11 1.75
CA PRO A 115 17.85 14.01 3.12
C PRO A 115 16.68 13.01 3.22
N VAL A 116 16.46 12.44 4.40
CA VAL A 116 15.26 11.62 4.70
C VAL A 116 14.06 12.55 4.85
N VAL A 117 13.01 12.30 4.07
CA VAL A 117 11.77 13.09 4.07
C VAL A 117 10.58 12.33 4.66
N PHE A 118 10.56 11.01 4.54
CA PHE A 118 9.62 10.16 5.27
C PHE A 118 10.39 9.01 5.91
N SER A 119 10.21 8.83 7.21
CA SER A 119 10.80 7.75 7.99
C SER A 119 9.70 6.76 8.36
N LEU A 120 9.78 5.53 7.85
CA LEU A 120 8.85 4.48 8.27
C LEU A 120 9.29 3.92 9.61
N PHE A 121 10.57 3.59 9.70
CA PHE A 121 11.22 3.18 10.93
C PHE A 121 12.71 3.34 10.81
N ASP A 122 13.33 3.48 11.98
CA ASP A 122 14.77 3.55 12.11
C ASP A 122 15.16 3.23 13.57
N THR A 123 15.99 2.21 13.73
CA THR A 123 16.58 1.80 15.02
C THR A 123 18.06 2.16 15.14
N ALA A 124 18.72 2.59 14.06
CA ALA A 124 20.16 2.82 14.00
C ALA A 124 20.54 4.31 14.15
N LEU A 125 19.82 5.20 13.49
CA LEU A 125 19.92 6.66 13.56
C LEU A 125 18.91 7.25 14.56
N GLY A 126 17.90 6.48 14.98
CA GLY A 126 16.92 6.89 15.99
C GLY A 126 15.93 7.92 15.48
N LEU A 127 15.61 7.88 14.18
CA LEU A 127 14.67 8.82 13.55
C LEU A 127 13.21 8.56 13.91
N GLY A 128 12.84 7.35 14.35
CA GLY A 128 11.44 7.06 14.64
C GLY A 128 10.61 6.80 13.38
N THR A 129 9.29 6.78 13.54
CA THR A 129 8.34 6.94 12.45
C THR A 129 8.11 8.45 12.26
N SER A 130 7.95 8.93 11.02
CA SER A 130 7.52 10.31 10.73
C SER A 130 6.01 10.43 10.47
N ASP A 131 5.35 9.27 10.39
CA ASP A 131 3.91 9.07 10.44
C ASP A 131 3.47 9.21 11.91
N THR A 132 2.57 10.14 12.19
CA THR A 132 2.22 10.58 13.55
C THR A 132 0.89 10.04 14.05
N ASP A 133 0.09 9.42 13.18
CA ASP A 133 -1.19 8.78 13.50
C ASP A 133 -1.14 7.25 13.45
N ALA A 134 0.04 6.68 13.23
CA ALA A 134 0.38 5.26 13.35
C ALA A 134 -0.25 4.39 12.25
N ASP A 135 -0.27 4.90 11.03
CA ASP A 135 -0.66 4.16 9.83
C ASP A 135 0.42 3.19 9.34
N THR A 136 1.64 3.31 9.90
CA THR A 136 2.77 2.46 9.55
C THR A 136 2.56 1.05 10.09
N THR A 137 2.62 0.07 9.19
CA THR A 137 2.37 -1.33 9.48
C THR A 137 3.36 -2.25 8.79
N ILE A 138 3.62 -3.41 9.40
CA ILE A 138 4.32 -4.54 8.78
C ILE A 138 3.40 -5.74 8.80
N ASP A 139 3.23 -6.35 7.62
CA ASP A 139 2.53 -7.61 7.42
C ASP A 139 3.55 -8.66 6.95
N PHE A 140 3.74 -9.73 7.72
CA PHE A 140 4.64 -10.83 7.36
C PHE A 140 3.96 -11.90 6.47
N GLY A 141 2.72 -11.65 6.07
CA GLY A 141 1.91 -12.52 5.23
C GLY A 141 1.63 -13.89 5.84
N ASP A 142 1.09 -14.78 5.01
CA ASP A 142 0.73 -16.16 5.37
C ASP A 142 1.91 -17.16 5.25
N GLY A 143 3.16 -16.67 5.29
CA GLY A 143 4.36 -17.50 5.19
C GLY A 143 4.79 -17.86 3.77
N ASP A 144 4.40 -17.05 2.77
CA ASP A 144 4.90 -17.14 1.39
C ASP A 144 6.30 -16.51 1.19
N GLY A 145 6.82 -15.85 2.23
CA GLY A 145 8.11 -15.18 2.24
C GLY A 145 8.06 -13.74 1.74
N THR A 146 6.86 -13.18 1.53
CA THR A 146 6.63 -11.76 1.25
C THR A 146 6.39 -11.02 2.56
N ILE A 147 7.04 -9.87 2.72
CA ILE A 147 6.82 -8.95 3.85
C ILE A 147 6.36 -7.63 3.27
N THR A 148 5.16 -7.20 3.61
CA THR A 148 4.60 -5.93 3.14
C THR A 148 4.75 -4.87 4.22
N VAL A 149 5.37 -3.74 3.86
CA VAL A 149 5.43 -2.54 4.71
C VAL A 149 4.51 -1.49 4.10
N SER A 150 3.62 -0.93 4.90
CA SER A 150 2.69 0.13 4.46
C SER A 150 2.71 1.31 5.42
N SER A 151 2.39 2.50 4.93
CA SER A 151 2.25 3.73 5.73
C SER A 151 1.48 4.77 4.91
N THR A 152 0.85 5.72 5.59
CA THR A 152 0.22 6.89 4.99
C THR A 152 0.79 8.13 5.64
N TRP A 153 0.99 9.18 4.85
CA TRP A 153 1.36 10.50 5.37
C TRP A 153 0.32 11.55 5.00
N ASP A 154 -0.10 12.33 5.99
CA ASP A 154 -0.89 13.54 5.83
C ASP A 154 -0.03 14.73 5.39
N LEU A 155 -0.68 15.79 4.91
CA LEU A 155 -0.02 17.02 4.41
C LEU A 155 1.04 17.60 5.35
N SER A 156 0.81 17.53 6.67
CA SER A 156 1.70 18.09 7.68
C SER A 156 2.83 17.16 8.13
N GLU A 157 2.84 15.93 7.62
CA GLU A 157 3.76 14.89 8.08
C GLU A 157 4.98 14.77 7.19
N GLY A 158 6.08 14.32 7.80
CA GLY A 158 7.39 14.20 7.19
C GLY A 158 8.51 14.34 8.21
N ASN A 159 9.74 14.37 7.73
CA ASN A 159 10.94 14.34 8.54
C ASN A 159 11.88 15.51 8.21
N GLY A 160 12.66 15.95 9.20
CA GLY A 160 13.69 16.98 8.99
C GLY A 160 13.15 18.38 8.63
N GLY A 161 11.86 18.61 8.85
CA GLY A 161 11.17 19.87 8.53
C GLY A 161 10.57 19.93 7.12
N ALA A 162 10.76 18.89 6.31
CA ALA A 162 10.01 18.69 5.07
C ALA A 162 8.69 17.96 5.38
N THR A 163 7.64 18.24 4.63
CA THR A 163 6.36 17.53 4.74
C THR A 163 5.81 17.13 3.37
N LEU A 164 4.76 16.29 3.34
CA LEU A 164 4.07 15.95 2.09
C LEU A 164 3.63 17.18 1.29
N ASN A 165 3.21 18.24 1.97
CA ASN A 165 2.81 19.49 1.31
C ASN A 165 3.94 20.09 0.44
N ASP A 166 5.22 19.87 0.78
CA ASP A 166 6.35 20.35 -0.01
C ASP A 166 6.52 19.59 -1.34
N PHE A 167 6.10 18.32 -1.39
CA PHE A 167 6.25 17.44 -2.56
C PHE A 167 4.98 17.32 -3.41
N LEU A 168 3.83 17.75 -2.91
CA LEU A 168 2.53 17.55 -3.56
C LEU A 168 2.48 18.10 -4.99
N GLY A 169 3.10 19.27 -5.22
CA GLY A 169 3.14 19.89 -6.54
C GLY A 169 3.89 19.06 -7.58
N GLU A 170 4.99 18.43 -7.19
CA GLU A 170 5.77 17.54 -8.05
C GLU A 170 5.03 16.23 -8.31
N LEU A 171 4.51 15.61 -7.23
CA LEU A 171 3.76 14.36 -7.32
C LEU A 171 2.55 14.48 -8.26
N LEU A 172 1.77 15.56 -8.15
CA LEU A 172 0.59 15.75 -8.99
C LEU A 172 0.91 16.17 -10.44
N ALA A 173 2.11 16.71 -10.70
CA ALA A 173 2.49 17.24 -12.01
C ALA A 173 3.28 16.25 -12.89
N ALA A 174 3.76 15.16 -12.30
CA ALA A 174 4.61 14.19 -12.98
C ALA A 174 3.88 13.45 -14.11
N ASN A 175 4.60 13.23 -15.20
CA ASN A 175 4.09 12.48 -16.34
C ASN A 175 4.42 11.00 -16.20
N GLU A 176 3.62 10.11 -16.81
CA GLU A 176 3.92 8.68 -16.85
C GLU A 176 5.36 8.40 -17.33
N GLY A 177 6.09 7.62 -16.54
CA GLY A 177 7.49 7.26 -16.77
C GLY A 177 8.51 8.30 -16.33
N GLU A 178 8.08 9.43 -15.76
CA GLU A 178 8.97 10.44 -15.18
C GLU A 178 9.46 10.01 -13.81
N ASP A 179 10.76 10.18 -13.56
CA ASP A 179 11.33 10.03 -12.22
C ASP A 179 10.81 11.18 -11.35
N ILE A 180 10.32 10.85 -10.16
CA ILE A 180 10.11 11.82 -9.09
C ILE A 180 11.41 11.95 -8.33
N GLY A 181 11.72 13.12 -7.79
CA GLY A 181 12.83 13.37 -6.86
C GLY A 181 12.71 12.62 -5.52
N LEU A 182 12.00 11.49 -5.47
CA LEU A 182 11.86 10.64 -4.30
C LEU A 182 12.40 9.23 -4.58
N TYR A 183 13.04 8.64 -3.57
CA TYR A 183 13.48 7.25 -3.65
C TYR A 183 13.33 6.50 -2.33
N PHE A 184 13.10 5.20 -2.43
CA PHE A 184 13.09 4.25 -1.32
C PHE A 184 14.50 3.80 -0.96
N ASN A 185 14.82 3.72 0.32
CA ASN A 185 16.12 3.28 0.81
C ASN A 185 15.97 2.36 2.04
N LEU A 186 16.45 1.13 1.92
CA LEU A 186 16.44 0.13 2.99
C LEU A 186 17.85 0.01 3.58
N HIS A 187 17.94 0.08 4.91
CA HIS A 187 19.18 -0.03 5.67
C HIS A 187 19.24 -1.37 6.39
N THR A 188 20.38 -2.05 6.28
CA THR A 188 20.66 -3.27 7.04
C THR A 188 21.95 -3.12 7.84
N VAL A 189 22.21 -4.04 8.77
CA VAL A 189 23.49 -4.11 9.49
C VAL A 189 24.68 -4.22 8.53
N ALA A 190 24.57 -5.01 7.45
CA ALA A 190 25.64 -5.13 6.45
C ALA A 190 25.73 -3.93 5.50
N ALA A 191 24.64 -3.19 5.31
CA ALA A 191 24.59 -1.98 4.47
C ALA A 191 24.04 -0.76 5.24
N PRO A 192 24.79 -0.20 6.22
CA PRO A 192 24.30 0.91 7.05
C PRO A 192 24.03 2.21 6.28
N MET A 193 24.71 2.41 5.15
CA MET A 193 24.52 3.57 4.28
C MET A 193 23.28 3.43 3.36
N GLY A 194 22.60 2.29 3.42
CA GLY A 194 21.46 1.95 2.59
C GLY A 194 21.87 1.18 1.32
N LEU A 195 21.12 0.13 1.02
CA LEU A 195 21.13 -0.55 -0.28
C LEU A 195 20.43 0.40 -1.27
N ILE A 196 21.12 1.00 -2.23
CA ILE A 196 20.45 1.81 -3.26
C ILE A 196 19.39 0.94 -3.97
N ARG A 197 18.25 1.44 -4.45
CA ARG A 197 17.26 2.44 -4.01
C ARG A 197 16.19 2.38 -5.10
N GLY A 198 14.95 2.15 -4.73
CA GLY A 198 13.86 2.22 -5.69
C GLY A 198 13.57 3.68 -6.00
N GLN A 199 14.09 4.21 -7.10
CA GLN A 199 13.65 5.52 -7.60
C GLN A 199 12.14 5.45 -7.85
N VAL A 200 11.41 6.43 -7.37
CA VAL A 200 9.98 6.55 -7.59
C VAL A 200 9.76 7.06 -9.01
N VAL A 201 8.95 6.34 -9.78
CA VAL A 201 8.58 6.64 -11.15
C VAL A 201 7.08 6.77 -11.24
N ALA A 202 6.60 7.85 -11.85
CA ALA A 202 5.17 8.07 -12.05
C ALA A 202 4.56 7.03 -13.00
N GLU A 203 3.40 6.50 -12.62
CA GLU A 203 2.62 5.56 -13.41
C GLU A 203 1.33 6.19 -13.92
N ASN A 204 0.75 5.60 -14.96
CA ASN A 204 -0.52 6.07 -15.50
C ASN A 204 -1.69 5.71 -14.57
N SER A 205 -2.40 6.71 -14.05
CA SER A 205 -3.53 6.52 -13.13
C SER A 205 -4.84 6.03 -13.80
N LEU A 206 -4.79 5.47 -15.00
CA LEU A 206 -6.00 5.06 -15.74
C LEU A 206 -6.73 3.83 -15.17
N ASN A 207 -6.22 3.20 -14.12
CA ASN A 207 -6.97 2.21 -13.35
C ASN A 207 -7.06 2.68 -11.89
N PRO A 208 -8.23 3.12 -11.40
CA PRO A 208 -8.42 3.26 -9.96
C PRO A 208 -8.14 1.89 -9.33
N VAL A 209 -7.12 1.81 -8.48
CA VAL A 209 -6.89 0.63 -7.64
C VAL A 209 -8.15 0.47 -6.80
N PRO A 210 -8.86 -0.67 -6.88
CA PRO A 210 -9.92 -0.94 -5.93
C PRO A 210 -9.27 -0.97 -4.55
N LEU A 211 -9.61 -0.01 -3.69
CA LEU A 211 -9.18 -0.04 -2.29
C LEU A 211 -9.54 -1.42 -1.71
N PRO A 212 -8.63 -2.07 -0.97
CA PRO A 212 -8.93 -3.31 -0.24
C PRO A 212 -10.02 -3.01 0.82
N GLY A 213 -11.28 -3.12 0.41
CA GLY A 213 -12.45 -2.76 1.20
C GLY A 213 -13.77 -2.83 0.44
N ALA A 214 -13.76 -2.75 -0.90
CA ALA A 214 -14.99 -2.83 -1.71
C ALA A 214 -15.31 -4.26 -2.20
N ALA A 215 -15.16 -5.28 -1.35
CA ALA A 215 -15.72 -6.60 -1.61
C ALA A 215 -17.27 -6.50 -1.54
N LEU A 216 -17.88 -6.09 -2.65
CA LEU A 216 -19.32 -6.23 -2.88
C LEU A 216 -19.66 -7.71 -2.74
N PHE A 217 -20.22 -8.09 -1.59
CA PHE A 217 -20.95 -9.34 -1.43
C PHE A 217 -22.11 -9.37 -2.43
N PHE A 218 -21.87 -9.88 -3.64
CA PHE A 218 -22.94 -10.38 -4.49
C PHE A 218 -23.45 -11.67 -3.85
N ALA A 219 -24.38 -11.56 -2.91
CA ALA A 219 -25.19 -12.70 -2.51
C ALA A 219 -26.13 -13.05 -3.69
N PRO A 220 -26.02 -14.24 -4.32
CA PRO A 220 -27.05 -14.68 -5.25
C PRO A 220 -28.30 -15.01 -4.44
N ALA A 221 -29.36 -14.21 -4.61
CA ALA A 221 -30.70 -14.56 -4.15
C ALA A 221 -31.21 -15.78 -4.95
N LEU A 222 -30.81 -16.97 -4.51
CA LEU A 222 -31.28 -18.25 -5.03
C LEU A 222 -32.76 -18.43 -4.65
N ALA A 223 -33.57 -18.59 -5.69
CA ALA A 223 -35.01 -18.80 -5.71
C ALA A 223 -35.53 -19.78 -4.64
N GLY A 224 -36.26 -19.25 -3.65
CA GLY A 224 -37.15 -20.01 -2.78
C GLY A 224 -38.46 -20.35 -3.48
N GLY A 225 -38.42 -21.31 -4.42
CA GLY A 225 -39.62 -21.92 -4.99
C GLY A 225 -40.34 -22.77 -3.94
N ALA A 226 -41.40 -22.21 -3.36
CA ALA A 226 -42.25 -22.95 -2.43
C ALA A 226 -43.04 -24.05 -3.17
N LEU A 227 -42.67 -25.27 -2.81
CA LEU A 227 -43.30 -26.55 -3.05
C LEU A 227 -44.82 -26.53 -2.78
N LEU A 228 -45.66 -26.87 -3.76
CA LEU A 228 -46.96 -27.49 -3.47
C LEU A 228 -47.30 -28.60 -4.46
N ARG A 229 -47.19 -29.81 -3.92
CA ARG A 229 -47.45 -31.12 -4.51
C ARG A 229 -48.92 -31.47 -4.30
N ARG A 230 -49.69 -31.76 -5.37
CA ARG A 230 -50.79 -32.75 -5.29
C ARG A 230 -51.21 -33.34 -6.65
N ARG A 231 -50.73 -34.57 -6.84
CA ARG A 231 -51.32 -35.80 -7.43
C ARG A 231 -52.40 -35.67 -8.54
N ARG A 232 -52.09 -36.28 -9.69
CA ARG A 232 -53.05 -36.84 -10.67
C ARG A 232 -53.68 -38.16 -10.17
N LYS A 233 -54.96 -38.38 -10.48
CA LYS A 233 -55.63 -39.64 -10.92
C LYS A 233 -57.05 -39.24 -11.38
N GLN A 234 -57.35 -39.31 -12.69
CA GLN A 234 -58.01 -40.40 -13.46
C GLN A 234 -59.55 -40.36 -13.43
N ALA A 235 -60.12 -40.44 -14.64
CA ALA A 235 -61.52 -40.47 -15.08
C ALA A 235 -62.30 -39.14 -14.98
#